data_AF-A0A366DW68-F1
#
_entry.id   AF-A0A366DW68-F1
#
_cell.length_a   1.000
_cell.length_b   1.000
_cell.length_c   1.000
_cell.angle_alpha   90.00
_cell.angle_beta   90.00
_cell.angle_gamma   90.00
#
_symmetry.space_group_name_H-M   'P 1'
#
loop_
_entity.id
_entity.type
_entity.pdbx_description
1 polymer ?
#
loop_
_entity_poly.entity_id
_entity_poly.type
_entity_poly.pdbx_seq_one_letter_code
_entity_poly.pdbx_strand_id
1 'polypeptide(L)'
;MFLPARTLRVSVATAAAALAVTVGLTACGSDDSDSDAGATTTTSAAATTTAEAAEGAPTAEELQATLDLVADPAKTTPEKTAVIVNGEQRAANIDQMNAALAGYGTLTFAVSDIVVTGESATAQVVITAPQGTAPAMPMTWERVDGTWKLSDLTACTLLQFAQAPCQ
;
A
#
# COMPACT_ATOMS: atom_id res chain seq x y z
N MET A 1 -53.40 19.66 0.58
CA MET A 1 -54.32 18.56 0.90
C MET A 1 -53.73 17.27 0.34
N PHE A 2 -53.27 16.39 1.24
CA PHE A 2 -52.87 14.97 1.11
C PHE A 2 -51.59 14.57 0.35
N LEU A 3 -50.56 14.22 1.14
CA LEU A 3 -49.60 13.15 0.84
C LEU A 3 -50.34 11.79 0.78
N PRO A 4 -49.84 10.84 -0.02
CA PRO A 4 -49.93 9.42 0.31
C PRO A 4 -48.57 8.89 0.77
N ALA A 5 -48.53 8.52 2.05
CA ALA A 5 -47.57 7.61 2.64
C ALA A 5 -47.94 6.15 2.27
N ARG A 6 -46.92 5.28 2.08
CA ARG A 6 -46.96 3.81 2.19
C ARG A 6 -45.66 3.23 1.58
N THR A 7 -44.95 2.24 2.12
CA THR A 7 -45.12 1.40 3.32
C THR A 7 -43.78 0.73 3.56
N LEU A 8 -43.33 0.70 4.82
CA LEU A 8 -42.23 -0.13 5.32
C LEU A 8 -42.45 -1.61 4.94
N ARG A 9 -41.41 -2.28 4.46
CA ARG A 9 -41.24 -3.72 4.68
C ARG A 9 -39.94 -3.97 5.42
N VAL A 10 -40.14 -4.22 6.71
CA VAL A 10 -39.21 -4.77 7.69
C VAL A 10 -38.74 -6.15 7.21
N SER A 11 -37.44 -6.41 7.30
CA SER A 11 -36.90 -7.77 7.34
C SER A 11 -35.92 -7.82 8.51
N VAL A 12 -36.32 -8.57 9.54
CA VAL A 12 -35.56 -8.88 10.76
C VAL A 12 -34.95 -10.27 10.58
N ALA A 13 -33.68 -10.42 10.97
CA ALA A 13 -33.13 -11.50 11.81
C ALA A 13 -31.60 -11.59 11.57
N THR A 14 -30.74 -11.01 12.41
CA THR A 14 -30.10 -11.62 13.61
C THR A 14 -29.47 -13.00 13.41
N ALA A 15 -28.14 -13.04 13.41
CA ALA A 15 -27.37 -14.09 14.08
C ALA A 15 -26.01 -13.53 14.51
N ALA A 16 -25.86 -13.33 15.81
CA ALA A 16 -24.61 -13.06 16.48
C ALA A 16 -23.89 -14.39 16.78
N ALA A 17 -22.59 -14.44 16.54
CA ALA A 17 -21.71 -15.44 17.14
C ALA A 17 -20.33 -14.82 17.35
N ALA A 18 -20.11 -14.28 18.55
CA ALA A 18 -18.79 -13.96 19.07
C ALA A 18 -18.17 -15.25 19.61
N LEU A 19 -16.97 -15.59 19.14
CA LEU A 19 -16.12 -16.61 19.76
C LEU A 19 -14.83 -15.93 20.18
N ALA A 20 -14.78 -15.52 21.45
CA ALA A 20 -13.55 -15.24 22.15
C ALA A 20 -13.03 -16.55 22.74
N VAL A 21 -11.79 -16.91 22.42
CA VAL A 21 -11.05 -17.98 23.10
C VAL A 21 -9.72 -17.38 23.55
N THR A 22 -9.62 -17.15 24.86
CA THR A 22 -8.37 -16.91 25.59
C THR A 22 -8.15 -18.11 26.50
N VAL A 23 -6.99 -18.78 26.39
CA VAL A 23 -6.21 -19.57 27.38
C VAL A 23 -5.07 -20.23 26.56
N GLY A 24 -3.81 -20.33 27.00
CA GLY A 24 -3.31 -20.19 28.35
C GLY A 24 -1.81 -19.91 28.44
N LEU A 25 -1.41 -19.70 29.70
CA LEU A 25 -0.06 -19.58 30.17
C LEU A 25 0.60 -20.96 30.19
N THR A 26 1.80 -21.09 29.63
CA THR A 26 2.76 -22.10 30.06
C THR A 26 3.94 -21.42 30.73
N ALA A 27 3.99 -21.63 32.04
CA ALA A 27 5.14 -21.37 32.87
C ALA A 27 6.27 -22.34 32.50
N CYS A 28 7.47 -21.81 32.33
CA CYS A 28 8.74 -22.50 32.46
C CYS A 28 9.65 -21.42 33.08
N GLY A 29 9.98 -21.43 34.36
CA GLY A 29 10.61 -22.49 35.13
C GLY A 29 11.87 -21.84 35.71
N SER A 30 11.91 -21.65 37.02
CA SER A 30 13.01 -21.13 37.85
C SER A 30 14.29 -21.97 37.67
N ASP A 31 15.51 -21.63 38.08
CA ASP A 31 16.14 -20.62 38.96
C ASP A 31 17.64 -20.75 38.63
N ASP A 32 18.39 -19.66 38.51
CA ASP A 32 19.81 -19.69 38.91
C ASP A 32 20.22 -18.28 39.33
N SER A 33 20.85 -18.23 40.49
CA SER A 33 21.19 -17.03 41.24
C SER A 33 22.55 -16.51 40.79
N ASP A 34 22.68 -15.21 40.54
CA ASP A 34 23.72 -14.41 41.20
C ASP A 34 23.49 -12.91 40.94
N SER A 35 23.66 -12.13 42.00
CA SER A 35 23.61 -10.67 41.97
C SER A 35 25.00 -10.13 41.67
N ASP A 36 25.17 -9.30 40.64
CA ASP A 36 26.16 -8.24 40.70
C ASP A 36 25.69 -6.99 39.96
N ALA A 37 25.68 -5.88 40.70
CA ALA A 37 25.27 -4.57 40.23
C ALA A 37 26.43 -3.92 39.47
N GLY A 38 26.25 -3.65 38.18
CA GLY A 38 27.27 -2.98 37.37
C GLY A 38 26.70 -2.26 36.17
N ALA A 39 26.54 -0.94 36.31
CA ALA A 39 26.51 0.08 35.26
C ALA A 39 25.45 -0.01 34.15
N THR A 40 24.46 0.87 34.29
CA THR A 40 23.56 1.34 33.23
C THR A 40 24.38 2.01 32.11
N THR A 41 24.65 1.28 31.04
CA THR A 41 24.89 1.87 29.71
C THR A 41 23.77 1.43 28.80
N THR A 42 22.79 2.31 28.63
CA THR A 42 21.75 2.22 27.61
C THR A 42 22.39 2.45 26.26
N THR A 43 23.01 1.41 25.69
CA THR A 43 23.21 1.35 24.24
C THR A 43 21.85 1.03 23.66
N SER A 44 21.18 2.04 23.10
CA SER A 44 20.00 1.84 22.27
C SER A 44 20.30 0.74 21.27
N ALA A 45 19.60 -0.38 21.43
CA ALA A 45 19.47 -1.36 20.39
C ALA A 45 18.88 -0.65 19.17
N ALA A 46 19.70 -0.44 18.15
CA ALA A 46 19.18 -0.43 16.79
C ALA A 46 18.78 -1.88 16.51
N ALA A 47 17.58 -2.24 16.95
CA ALA A 47 16.89 -3.40 16.42
C ALA A 47 16.61 -3.08 14.95
N THR A 48 17.57 -3.38 14.08
CA THR A 48 17.23 -3.73 12.70
C THR A 48 16.42 -5.00 12.79
N THR A 49 15.11 -4.85 13.01
CA THR A 49 14.14 -5.88 12.71
C THR A 49 14.21 -6.07 11.21
N THR A 50 15.11 -6.93 10.75
CA THR A 50 14.93 -7.60 9.47
C THR A 50 13.70 -8.47 9.67
N ALA A 51 12.53 -7.91 9.33
CA ALA A 51 11.32 -8.69 9.24
C ALA A 51 11.63 -9.80 8.24
N GLU A 52 11.65 -11.04 8.74
CA GLU A 52 11.57 -12.23 7.90
C GLU A 52 10.42 -11.97 6.92
N ALA A 53 10.72 -11.92 5.62
CA ALA A 53 9.73 -11.59 4.61
C ALA A 53 8.60 -12.60 4.75
N ALA A 54 7.49 -12.18 5.35
CA ALA A 54 6.30 -13.01 5.47
C ALA A 54 5.93 -13.48 4.07
N GLU A 55 5.62 -14.76 3.89
CA GLU A 55 5.27 -15.30 2.58
C GLU A 55 4.21 -14.41 1.91
N GLY A 56 4.58 -13.82 0.76
CA GLY A 56 3.73 -12.91 -0.01
C GLY A 56 3.82 -11.41 0.33
N ALA A 57 4.76 -10.97 1.18
CA ALA A 57 5.16 -9.57 1.28
C ALA A 57 5.87 -9.09 -0.01
N PRO A 58 5.63 -7.85 -0.47
CA PRO A 58 6.26 -7.36 -1.69
C PRO A 58 7.73 -6.99 -1.45
N THR A 59 8.55 -7.10 -2.50
CA THR A 59 9.89 -6.51 -2.49
C THR A 59 9.86 -5.06 -3.00
N ALA A 60 10.93 -4.30 -2.71
CA ALA A 60 11.06 -2.94 -3.24
C ALA A 60 11.07 -2.92 -4.77
N GLU A 61 11.75 -3.89 -5.39
CA GLU A 61 11.80 -4.04 -6.84
C GLU A 61 10.43 -4.35 -7.45
N GLU A 62 9.63 -5.18 -6.78
CA GLU A 62 8.26 -5.50 -7.23
C GLU A 62 7.38 -4.24 -7.22
N LEU A 63 7.38 -3.49 -6.12
CA LEU A 63 6.62 -2.25 -6.01
C LEU A 63 7.13 -1.19 -7.01
N GLN A 64 8.44 -1.08 -7.18
CA GLN A 64 9.04 -0.16 -8.14
C GLN A 64 8.64 -0.51 -9.57
N ALA A 65 8.60 -1.79 -9.94
CA ALA A 65 8.20 -2.23 -11.27
C ALA A 65 6.76 -1.81 -11.62
N THR A 66 5.84 -1.75 -10.64
CA THR A 66 4.49 -1.22 -10.88
C THR A 66 4.51 0.28 -11.20
N LEU A 67 5.36 1.06 -10.53
CA LEU A 67 5.53 2.50 -10.79
C LEU A 67 6.17 2.74 -12.15
N ASP A 68 7.23 1.99 -12.47
CA ASP A 68 7.91 2.05 -13.76
C ASP A 68 6.93 1.73 -14.91
N LEU A 69 6.10 0.69 -14.77
CA LEU A 69 5.10 0.32 -15.77
C LEU A 69 4.06 1.42 -15.96
N VAL A 70 3.56 2.01 -14.87
CA VAL A 70 2.55 3.08 -14.93
C VAL A 70 3.12 4.38 -15.47
N ALA A 71 4.40 4.67 -15.23
CA ALA A 71 5.07 5.88 -15.70
C ALA A 71 5.67 5.76 -17.11
N ASP A 72 5.77 4.56 -17.69
CA ASP A 72 6.34 4.38 -19.03
C ASP A 72 5.32 4.79 -20.12
N PRO A 73 5.55 5.85 -20.90
CA PRO A 73 4.62 6.29 -21.95
C PRO A 73 4.51 5.30 -23.12
N ALA A 74 5.40 4.31 -23.23
CA ALA A 74 5.32 3.25 -24.24
C ALA A 74 4.35 2.12 -23.84
N LYS A 75 3.94 2.04 -22.57
CA LYS A 75 2.99 1.04 -22.08
C LYS A 75 1.56 1.43 -22.45
N THR A 76 0.82 0.44 -22.93
CA THR A 76 -0.58 0.62 -23.32
C THR A 76 -1.46 0.81 -22.09
N THR A 77 -2.61 1.45 -22.28
CA THR A 77 -3.59 1.65 -21.22
C THR A 77 -4.02 0.35 -20.55
N PRO A 78 -4.34 -0.75 -21.27
CA PRO A 78 -4.63 -2.04 -20.64
C PRO A 78 -3.49 -2.63 -19.79
N GLU A 79 -2.23 -2.44 -20.18
CA GLU A 79 -1.10 -2.87 -19.34
C GLU A 79 -1.07 -2.09 -18.02
N LYS A 80 -1.35 -0.79 -18.07
CA LYS A 80 -1.37 0.08 -16.88
C LYS A 80 -2.58 -0.16 -16.00
N THR A 81 -3.77 -0.35 -16.56
CA THR A 81 -4.99 -0.64 -15.78
C THR A 81 -4.87 -1.96 -15.05
N ALA A 82 -4.16 -2.95 -15.60
CA ALA A 82 -3.97 -4.26 -14.97
C ALA A 82 -3.21 -4.19 -13.62
N VAL A 83 -2.30 -3.23 -13.46
CA VAL A 83 -1.48 -3.05 -12.24
C VAL A 83 -2.02 -1.98 -11.28
N ILE A 84 -3.22 -1.46 -11.54
CA ILE A 84 -3.91 -0.48 -10.70
C ILE A 84 -5.19 -1.10 -10.16
N VAL A 85 -5.43 -0.98 -8.85
CA VAL A 85 -6.71 -1.35 -8.25
C VAL A 85 -7.80 -0.52 -8.90
N ASN A 86 -8.86 -1.18 -9.40
CA ASN A 86 -9.93 -0.52 -10.16
C ASN A 86 -9.44 0.23 -11.42
N GLY A 87 -8.29 -0.15 -11.99
CA GLY A 87 -7.61 0.58 -13.06
C GLY A 87 -8.45 0.85 -14.30
N GLU A 88 -9.39 -0.04 -14.66
CA GLU A 88 -10.30 0.18 -15.81
C GLU A 88 -11.10 1.48 -15.70
N GLN A 89 -11.43 1.93 -14.48
CA GLN A 89 -12.10 3.22 -14.25
C GLN A 89 -11.20 4.43 -14.52
N ARG A 90 -9.89 4.19 -14.65
CA ARG A 90 -8.85 5.20 -14.87
C ARG A 90 -8.34 5.23 -16.32
N ALA A 91 -8.90 4.44 -17.22
CA ALA A 91 -8.41 4.32 -18.60
C ALA A 91 -8.25 5.69 -19.31
N ALA A 92 -9.27 6.54 -19.24
CA ALA A 92 -9.22 7.88 -19.85
C ALA A 92 -8.16 8.79 -19.21
N ASN A 93 -7.96 8.69 -17.89
CA ASN A 93 -6.92 9.44 -17.18
C ASN A 93 -5.53 8.94 -17.57
N ILE A 94 -5.36 7.63 -17.72
CA ILE A 94 -4.11 7.00 -18.14
C ILE A 94 -3.77 7.41 -19.57
N ASP A 95 -4.74 7.50 -20.48
CA ASP A 95 -4.53 8.02 -21.84
C ASP A 95 -4.01 9.47 -21.80
N GLN A 96 -4.60 10.31 -20.95
CA GLN A 96 -4.15 11.68 -20.76
C GLN A 96 -2.75 11.75 -20.15
N MET A 97 -2.46 10.91 -19.15
CA MET A 97 -1.12 10.79 -18.56
C MET A 97 -0.08 10.36 -19.60
N ASN A 98 -0.41 9.39 -20.46
CA ASN A 98 0.49 8.94 -21.54
C ASN A 98 0.81 10.09 -22.50
N ALA A 99 -0.19 10.90 -22.85
CA ALA A 99 0.02 12.09 -23.66
C ALA A 99 0.89 13.14 -22.95
N ALA A 100 0.73 13.31 -21.63
CA ALA A 100 1.53 14.25 -20.83
C ALA A 100 2.99 13.79 -20.65
N LEU A 101 3.21 12.49 -20.53
CA LEU A 101 4.54 11.88 -20.39
C LEU A 101 5.29 11.78 -21.72
N ALA A 102 4.60 11.94 -22.86
CA ALA A 102 5.22 11.98 -24.17
C ALA A 102 6.21 13.15 -24.27
N GLY A 103 7.50 12.85 -24.29
CA GLY A 103 8.56 13.86 -24.35
C GLY A 103 8.92 14.52 -23.02
N TYR A 104 8.35 14.06 -21.91
CA TYR A 104 8.70 14.53 -20.56
C TYR A 104 10.12 14.11 -20.13
N GLY A 105 10.58 12.97 -20.65
CA GLY A 105 11.85 12.34 -20.31
C GLY A 105 11.66 11.19 -19.32
N THR A 106 12.77 10.54 -18.96
CA THR A 106 12.75 9.34 -18.11
C THR A 106 12.45 9.70 -16.66
N LEU A 107 11.44 9.06 -16.10
CA LEU A 107 11.18 9.00 -14.67
C LEU A 107 11.86 7.78 -14.07
N THR A 108 12.43 7.92 -12.88
CA THR A 108 12.89 6.79 -12.08
C THR A 108 12.33 6.86 -10.67
N PHE A 109 12.17 5.70 -10.06
CA PHE A 109 11.60 5.54 -8.74
C PHE A 109 12.60 4.81 -7.83
N ALA A 110 12.61 5.16 -6.55
CA ALA A 110 13.27 4.38 -5.51
C ALA A 110 12.28 4.12 -4.38
N VAL A 111 12.06 2.85 -4.05
CA VAL A 111 11.12 2.40 -3.03
C VAL A 111 11.89 2.00 -1.77
N SER A 112 11.42 2.43 -0.60
CA SER A 112 12.03 2.18 0.70
C SER A 112 10.97 2.12 1.80
N ASP A 113 11.36 1.72 3.01
CA ASP A 113 10.50 1.74 4.20
C ASP A 113 9.14 1.06 4.01
N ILE A 114 9.15 -0.15 3.44
CA ILE A 114 7.94 -0.92 3.15
C ILE A 114 7.34 -1.44 4.46
N VAL A 115 6.07 -1.10 4.68
CA VAL A 115 5.25 -1.59 5.79
C VAL A 115 4.04 -2.32 5.22
N VAL A 116 3.89 -3.59 5.57
CA VAL A 116 2.79 -4.45 5.12
C VAL A 116 1.79 -4.65 6.25
N THR A 117 0.49 -4.55 5.95
CA THR A 117 -0.61 -4.81 6.87
C THR A 117 -1.71 -5.55 6.13
N GLY A 118 -1.78 -6.88 6.31
CA GLY A 118 -2.71 -7.74 5.57
C GLY A 118 -2.45 -7.67 4.06
N GLU A 119 -3.48 -7.34 3.29
CA GLU A 119 -3.40 -7.17 1.82
C GLU A 119 -3.00 -5.75 1.39
N SER A 120 -2.50 -4.92 2.29
CA SER A 120 -2.05 -3.55 1.98
C SER A 120 -0.58 -3.37 2.27
N ALA A 121 0.11 -2.60 1.44
CA ALA A 121 1.48 -2.17 1.67
C ALA A 121 1.59 -0.65 1.52
N THR A 122 2.38 -0.03 2.38
CA THR A 122 2.76 1.39 2.28
C THR A 122 4.28 1.45 2.17
N ALA A 123 4.81 2.29 1.28
CA ALA A 123 6.24 2.49 1.14
C ALA A 123 6.57 3.96 0.86
N GLN A 124 7.79 4.37 1.19
CA GLN A 124 8.32 5.68 0.85
C GLN A 124 8.93 5.64 -0.55
N VAL A 125 8.46 6.52 -1.44
CA VAL A 125 8.88 6.58 -2.84
C VAL A 125 9.54 7.91 -3.15
N VAL A 126 10.77 7.85 -3.66
CA VAL A 126 11.45 8.98 -4.28
C VAL A 126 11.23 8.93 -5.78
N ILE A 127 10.76 10.03 -6.36
CA ILE A 127 10.58 10.18 -7.82
C ILE A 127 11.66 11.11 -8.34
N THR A 128 12.43 10.66 -9.32
CA THR A 128 13.42 11.49 -10.02
C THR A 128 12.96 11.74 -11.45
N ALA A 129 12.92 13.02 -11.81
CA ALA A 129 12.58 13.50 -13.14
C ALA A 129 13.75 14.34 -13.70
N PRO A 130 13.80 14.62 -15.01
CA PRO A 130 14.86 15.42 -15.62
C PRO A 130 15.03 16.82 -15.00
N GLN A 131 13.96 17.40 -14.47
CA GLN A 131 13.94 18.70 -13.82
C GLN A 131 14.32 18.66 -12.32
N GLY A 132 14.48 17.47 -11.73
CA GLY A 132 14.87 17.30 -10.34
C GLY A 132 14.21 16.10 -9.64
N THR A 133 14.63 15.88 -8.39
CA THR A 133 14.15 14.80 -7.53
C THR A 133 13.17 15.34 -6.49
N ALA A 134 12.01 14.69 -6.37
CA ALA A 134 11.03 14.99 -5.34
C ALA A 134 11.43 14.34 -4.00
N PRO A 135 11.07 14.94 -2.84
CA PRO A 135 11.19 14.28 -1.55
C PRO A 135 10.44 12.95 -1.52
N ALA A 136 10.89 12.02 -0.67
CA ALA A 136 10.20 10.76 -0.47
C ALA A 136 8.76 11.00 0.02
N MET A 137 7.79 10.35 -0.62
CA MET A 137 6.38 10.47 -0.29
C MET A 137 5.74 9.08 -0.10
N PRO A 138 4.79 8.95 0.84
CA PRO A 138 4.12 7.68 1.05
C PRO A 138 3.26 7.32 -0.15
N MET A 139 3.43 6.11 -0.64
CA MET A 139 2.59 5.48 -1.66
C MET A 139 2.06 4.17 -1.12
N THR A 140 0.89 3.77 -1.59
CA THR A 140 0.22 2.54 -1.16
C THR A 140 -0.08 1.60 -2.31
N TRP A 141 -0.05 0.32 -1.98
CA TRP A 141 -0.38 -0.82 -2.85
C TRP A 141 -1.38 -1.72 -2.13
N GLU A 142 -2.14 -2.46 -2.93
CA GLU A 142 -3.04 -3.51 -2.46
C GLU A 142 -2.76 -4.80 -3.20
N ARG A 143 -2.81 -5.92 -2.49
CA ARG A 143 -2.67 -7.25 -3.05
C ARG A 143 -4.04 -7.74 -3.51
N VAL A 144 -4.17 -7.95 -4.80
CA VAL A 144 -5.40 -8.42 -5.45
C VAL A 144 -5.06 -9.69 -6.22
N ASP A 145 -5.72 -10.80 -5.89
CA ASP A 145 -5.49 -12.12 -6.49
C ASP A 145 -4.01 -12.54 -6.43
N GLY A 146 -3.33 -12.23 -5.32
CA GLY A 146 -1.93 -12.56 -5.11
C GLY A 146 -0.93 -11.65 -5.83
N THR A 147 -1.38 -10.59 -6.52
CA THR A 147 -0.53 -9.61 -7.21
C THR A 147 -0.61 -8.25 -6.53
N TRP A 148 0.53 -7.62 -6.26
CA TRP A 148 0.58 -6.26 -5.74
C TRP A 148 0.28 -5.25 -6.85
N LYS A 149 -0.74 -4.42 -6.62
CA LYS A 149 -1.19 -3.36 -7.52
C LYS A 149 -1.09 -2.02 -6.82
N LEU A 150 -0.87 -0.95 -7.57
CA LEU A 150 -1.03 0.40 -7.01
C LEU A 150 -2.45 0.56 -6.52
N SER A 151 -2.60 1.09 -5.30
CA SER A 151 -3.92 1.49 -4.81
C SER A 151 -4.51 2.55 -5.73
N ASP A 152 -5.84 2.66 -5.75
CA ASP A 152 -6.52 3.70 -6.52
C ASP A 152 -6.10 5.11 -6.07
N LEU A 153 -5.82 5.29 -4.77
CA LEU A 153 -5.32 6.55 -4.21
C LEU A 153 -3.94 6.93 -4.76
N THR A 154 -3.00 5.98 -4.80
CA THR A 154 -1.67 6.24 -5.35
C THR A 154 -1.76 6.50 -6.84
N ALA A 155 -2.54 5.71 -7.57
CA ALA A 155 -2.77 5.92 -8.99
C ALA A 155 -3.31 7.34 -9.26
N CYS A 156 -4.30 7.80 -8.50
CA CYS A 156 -4.82 9.16 -8.61
C CYS A 156 -3.80 10.25 -8.28
N THR A 157 -2.90 9.99 -7.33
CA THR A 157 -1.80 10.91 -7.00
C THR A 157 -0.83 11.05 -8.18
N LEU A 158 -0.40 9.94 -8.78
CA LEU A 158 0.48 9.94 -9.96
C LEU A 158 -0.19 10.61 -11.16
N LEU A 159 -1.47 10.29 -11.40
CA LEU A 159 -2.27 10.92 -12.45
C LEU A 159 -2.38 12.43 -12.25
N GLN A 160 -2.51 12.91 -11.01
CA GLN A 160 -2.54 14.33 -10.71
C GLN A 160 -1.20 15.03 -11.04
N PHE A 161 -0.06 14.38 -10.79
CA PHE A 161 1.25 14.90 -11.23
C PHE A 161 1.36 15.03 -12.75
N ALA A 162 0.71 14.12 -13.48
CA ALA A 162 0.59 14.19 -14.93
C ALA A 162 -0.56 15.09 -15.43
N GLN A 163 -1.18 15.89 -14.55
CA GLN A 163 -2.31 16.76 -14.86
C GLN A 163 -3.53 16.03 -15.42
N ALA A 164 -3.71 14.74 -15.09
CA ALA A 164 -4.80 13.87 -15.51
C ALA A 164 -5.74 13.48 -14.33
N PRO A 165 -6.36 14.45 -13.63
CA PRO A 165 -6.98 14.23 -12.32
C PRO A 165 -8.08 13.16 -12.34
N CYS A 166 -8.07 12.27 -11.34
CA CYS A 166 -9.20 11.39 -11.07
C CYS A 166 -10.47 12.19 -10.77
N GLN A 167 -11.57 11.79 -11.39
CA GLN A 167 -12.93 12.30 -11.14
C GLN A 167 -13.69 11.37 -10.21
#